data_AF-A0A6N7QD38-F1
#
_entry.id   AF-A0A6N7QD38-F1
#
_cell.length_a   1.000
_cell.length_b   1.000
_cell.length_c   1.000
_cell.angle_alpha   90.00
_cell.angle_beta   90.00
_cell.angle_gamma   90.00
#
_symmetry.space_group_name_H-M   'P 1'
#
loop_
_entity.id
_entity.type
_entity.pdbx_description
1 polymer ?
#
loop_
_entity_poly.entity_id
_entity_poly.type
_entity_poly.pdbx_seq_one_letter_code
_entity_poly.pdbx_strand_id
1 'polypeptide(L)'
;MNAKILCAFSLLLLLTGCNPMNTASENAANPHVDAHGDPVYRKNPHPTQAYRITMTIEGAPGPFGYVSGTAFYDMINHEQCTPIEPIEGVWSKSGESGIPIDFKKVDESTYVGTVYADGMVDENYYGKGVCRFALSGVGVTLRATGNRVETRFQPALFKGEVEKAASIATYFWKGGYPRDQMENYPDSGHRDPEKFKQELRRALFKITLSSTKEAP
;
A
#
# COMPACT_ATOMS: atom_id res chain seq x y z
N MET A 1 62.59 -34.17 63.55
CA MET A 1 63.98 -34.28 63.07
C MET A 1 63.95 -34.37 61.56
N ASN A 2 64.51 -33.36 60.89
CA ASN A 2 65.19 -33.34 59.57
C ASN A 2 64.51 -34.09 58.39
N ALA A 3 63.94 -33.40 57.39
CA ALA A 3 64.58 -32.63 56.29
C ALA A 3 64.71 -33.44 54.97
N LYS A 4 64.54 -32.69 53.85
CA LYS A 4 64.93 -32.90 52.43
C LYS A 4 63.71 -32.92 51.50
N ILE A 5 63.36 -31.80 50.84
CA ILE A 5 63.94 -31.25 49.59
C ILE A 5 63.92 -32.28 48.45
N LEU A 6 63.06 -32.05 47.45
CA LEU A 6 63.52 -31.95 46.06
C LEU A 6 62.53 -31.14 45.20
N CYS A 7 63.06 -30.10 44.57
CA CYS A 7 62.46 -29.34 43.50
C CYS A 7 62.10 -30.23 42.30
N ALA A 8 60.98 -29.93 41.64
CA ALA A 8 60.85 -30.11 40.20
C ALA A 8 59.94 -29.02 39.63
N PHE A 9 60.57 -28.15 38.85
CA PHE A 9 59.97 -27.18 37.93
C PHE A 9 58.97 -27.86 36.99
N SER A 10 57.78 -27.27 36.80
CA SER A 10 57.04 -27.36 35.54
C SER A 10 56.02 -26.24 35.42
N LEU A 11 56.48 -25.20 34.73
CA LEU A 11 55.77 -24.30 33.81
C LEU A 11 54.24 -24.37 33.79
N LEU A 12 53.60 -23.30 34.26
CA LEU A 12 52.27 -22.89 33.79
C LEU A 12 52.38 -22.40 32.34
N LEU A 13 51.66 -23.04 31.43
CA LEU A 13 51.25 -22.47 30.16
C LEU A 13 49.72 -22.45 30.13
N LEU A 14 49.15 -21.31 30.50
CA LEU A 14 47.76 -20.97 30.26
C LEU A 14 47.61 -20.81 28.74
N LEU A 15 47.01 -21.80 28.08
CA LEU A 15 46.56 -21.66 26.70
C LEU A 15 45.37 -20.67 26.70
N THR A 16 45.68 -19.40 26.49
CA THR A 16 44.71 -18.38 26.08
C THR A 16 44.15 -18.81 24.73
N GLY A 17 42.88 -19.26 24.72
CA GLY A 17 42.16 -19.52 23.49
C GLY A 17 42.01 -18.22 22.69
N CYS A 18 42.69 -18.15 21.55
CA CYS A 18 42.36 -17.19 20.50
C CYS A 18 41.05 -17.64 19.85
N ASN A 19 39.91 -17.26 20.42
CA ASN A 19 38.71 -17.15 19.60
C ASN A 19 38.93 -15.95 18.67
N PRO A 20 38.79 -16.10 17.35
CA PRO A 20 38.66 -14.94 16.50
C PRO A 20 37.39 -14.22 16.97
N MET A 21 37.57 -13.05 17.57
CA MET A 21 36.54 -12.03 17.61
C MET A 21 36.16 -11.77 16.15
N ASN A 22 35.16 -12.49 15.66
CA ASN A 22 34.32 -11.99 14.60
C ASN A 22 33.74 -10.70 15.16
N THR A 23 34.36 -9.58 14.80
CA THR A 23 33.69 -8.29 14.78
C THR A 23 32.50 -8.46 13.86
N ALA A 24 31.38 -8.91 14.44
CA ALA A 24 30.07 -8.66 13.91
C ALA A 24 30.01 -7.14 13.80
N SER A 25 30.20 -6.66 12.58
CA SER A 25 29.89 -5.29 12.21
C SER A 25 28.45 -5.07 12.66
N GLU A 26 28.27 -4.27 13.70
CA GLU A 26 26.99 -3.68 14.09
C GLU A 26 26.56 -2.69 13.01
N ASN A 27 26.29 -3.20 11.82
CA ASN A 27 25.41 -2.56 10.87
C ASN A 27 24.11 -3.33 10.96
N ALA A 28 23.23 -2.89 11.85
CA ALA A 28 21.83 -3.28 11.88
C ALA A 28 21.14 -2.81 10.58
N ALA A 29 21.41 -3.50 9.47
CA ALA A 29 20.78 -3.26 8.18
C ALA A 29 19.57 -4.20 8.06
N ASN A 30 18.42 -3.66 8.48
CA ASN A 30 17.04 -3.96 8.10
C ASN A 30 16.67 -5.40 7.67
N PRO A 31 15.92 -6.19 8.48
CA PRO A 31 15.72 -7.63 8.23
C PRO A 31 14.61 -7.99 7.22
N HIS A 32 14.08 -7.05 6.42
CA HIS A 32 13.01 -7.36 5.46
C HIS A 32 13.30 -6.78 4.07
N VAL A 33 14.00 -7.57 3.25
CA VAL A 33 14.18 -7.34 1.81
C VAL A 33 13.38 -8.37 1.00
N ASP A 34 12.97 -8.01 -0.21
CA ASP A 34 12.27 -8.89 -1.14
C ASP A 34 13.23 -9.80 -1.92
N ALA A 35 12.70 -10.57 -2.89
CA ALA A 35 13.48 -11.49 -3.71
C ALA A 35 14.53 -10.81 -4.60
N HIS A 36 14.41 -9.50 -4.82
CA HIS A 36 15.34 -8.68 -5.60
C HIS A 36 16.33 -7.92 -4.70
N GLY A 37 16.25 -8.10 -3.38
CA GLY A 37 17.09 -7.41 -2.41
C GLY A 37 16.61 -6.00 -2.08
N ASP A 38 15.41 -5.62 -2.50
CA ASP A 38 14.83 -4.31 -2.20
C ASP A 38 14.12 -4.32 -0.85
N PRO A 39 14.22 -3.23 -0.06
CA PRO A 39 13.51 -3.13 1.21
C PRO A 39 12.00 -3.29 1.03
N VAL A 40 11.38 -4.08 1.90
CA VAL A 40 9.92 -4.20 1.95
C VAL A 40 9.35 -3.03 2.74
N TYR A 41 8.55 -2.19 2.09
CA TYR A 41 7.89 -1.07 2.75
C TYR A 41 6.90 -1.55 3.81
N ARG A 42 6.97 -0.95 5.00
CA ARG A 42 6.25 -1.43 6.17
C ARG A 42 4.95 -0.69 6.38
N LYS A 43 3.90 -1.43 6.73
CA LYS A 43 2.64 -0.86 7.24
C LYS A 43 2.85 -0.36 8.66
N ASN A 44 2.23 0.78 8.99
CA ASN A 44 2.22 1.30 10.34
C ASN A 44 1.42 0.34 11.27
N PRO A 45 2.02 -0.22 12.34
CA PRO A 45 1.32 -1.13 13.24
C PRO A 45 0.27 -0.43 14.12
N HIS A 46 0.39 0.89 14.31
CA HIS A 46 -0.50 1.69 15.17
C HIS A 46 -0.89 3.00 14.47
N PRO A 47 -1.62 2.94 13.35
CA PRO A 47 -2.04 4.13 12.64
C PRO A 47 -3.11 4.89 13.44
N THR A 48 -3.11 6.22 13.35
CA THR A 48 -3.94 7.11 14.16
C THR A 48 -4.87 7.99 13.32
N GLN A 49 -4.65 8.10 12.02
CA GLN A 49 -5.39 8.99 11.14
C GLN A 49 -6.42 8.19 10.33
N ALA A 50 -7.42 7.65 11.02
CA ALA A 50 -8.45 6.79 10.43
C ALA A 50 -9.51 7.59 9.65
N TYR A 51 -9.89 7.06 8.49
CA TYR A 51 -11.00 7.53 7.66
C TYR A 51 -11.87 6.34 7.27
N ARG A 52 -13.17 6.45 7.51
CA ARG A 52 -14.17 5.52 7.00
C ARG A 52 -14.54 5.89 5.58
N ILE A 53 -14.35 4.94 4.67
CA ILE A 53 -14.79 5.04 3.28
C ILE A 53 -16.12 4.31 3.14
N THR A 54 -17.15 5.03 2.71
CA THR A 54 -18.44 4.44 2.35
C THR A 54 -18.60 4.49 0.85
N MET A 55 -18.85 3.33 0.24
CA MET A 55 -19.16 3.22 -1.18
C MET A 55 -20.63 2.89 -1.36
N THR A 56 -21.35 3.68 -2.16
CA THR A 56 -22.76 3.46 -2.48
C THR A 56 -22.94 3.36 -3.99
N ILE A 57 -23.66 2.34 -4.43
CA ILE A 57 -23.89 2.04 -5.85
C ILE A 57 -25.36 2.34 -6.19
N GLU A 58 -25.60 3.20 -7.17
CA GLU A 58 -26.95 3.65 -7.51
C GLU A 58 -27.24 3.46 -9.01
N GLY A 59 -28.33 2.73 -9.30
CA GLY A 59 -28.84 2.56 -10.66
C GLY A 59 -28.06 1.60 -11.56
N ALA A 60 -27.17 0.77 -11.00
CA ALA A 60 -26.40 -0.22 -11.75
C ALA A 60 -27.31 -1.24 -12.46
N PRO A 61 -26.92 -1.78 -13.64
CA PRO A 61 -27.74 -2.76 -14.35
C PRO A 61 -27.90 -4.12 -13.65
N GLY A 62 -27.00 -4.43 -12.71
CA GLY A 62 -27.00 -5.67 -11.95
C GLY A 62 -26.05 -5.60 -10.74
N PRO A 63 -25.93 -6.69 -9.97
CA PRO A 63 -25.11 -6.74 -8.76
C PRO A 63 -23.61 -6.81 -9.07
N PHE A 64 -22.79 -6.27 -8.16
CA PHE A 64 -21.34 -6.47 -8.20
C PHE A 64 -20.94 -7.61 -7.25
N GLY A 65 -20.52 -8.74 -7.83
CA GLY A 65 -20.02 -9.92 -7.11
C GLY A 65 -18.55 -9.81 -6.69
N TYR A 66 -17.83 -8.82 -7.20
CA TYR A 66 -16.45 -8.54 -6.80
C TYR A 66 -16.25 -7.05 -6.55
N VAL A 67 -15.73 -6.74 -5.36
CA VAL A 67 -15.33 -5.41 -4.93
C VAL A 67 -13.96 -5.53 -4.27
N SER A 68 -13.01 -4.72 -4.73
CA SER A 68 -11.68 -4.60 -4.14
C SER A 68 -11.30 -3.14 -4.01
N GLY A 69 -10.72 -2.76 -2.87
CA GLY A 69 -10.20 -1.42 -2.64
C GLY A 69 -8.73 -1.45 -2.27
N THR A 70 -8.01 -0.38 -2.59
CA THR A 70 -6.63 -0.16 -2.16
C THR A 70 -6.47 1.30 -1.75
N ALA A 71 -5.86 1.52 -0.59
CA ALA A 71 -5.30 2.81 -0.21
C ALA A 71 -3.87 2.90 -0.74
N PHE A 72 -3.59 3.92 -1.53
CA PHE A 72 -2.29 4.13 -2.17
C PHE A 72 -1.49 5.18 -1.41
N TYR A 73 -0.17 4.96 -1.35
CA TYR A 73 0.77 5.82 -0.65
C TYR A 73 1.97 6.09 -1.53
N ASP A 74 2.32 7.36 -1.65
CA ASP A 74 3.47 7.81 -2.44
C ASP A 74 4.59 8.26 -1.51
N MET A 75 5.81 7.96 -1.92
CA MET A 75 7.03 8.43 -1.28
C MET A 75 7.31 9.87 -1.75
N ILE A 76 6.97 10.85 -0.91
CA ILE A 76 6.98 12.28 -1.30
C ILE A 76 8.39 12.86 -1.49
N ASN A 77 9.42 12.15 -1.05
CA ASN A 77 10.83 12.50 -1.19
C ASN A 77 11.64 11.39 -1.87
N HIS A 78 11.01 10.66 -2.79
CA HIS A 78 11.57 9.49 -3.48
C HIS A 78 12.99 9.70 -4.02
N GLU A 79 13.21 10.77 -4.80
CA GLU A 79 14.53 11.06 -5.38
C GLU A 79 15.64 11.28 -4.34
N GLN A 80 15.28 11.72 -3.13
CA GLN A 80 16.21 12.08 -2.06
C GLN A 80 16.60 10.88 -1.19
N CYS A 81 15.69 9.92 -1.04
CA CYS A 81 15.86 8.80 -0.09
C CYS A 81 16.04 7.44 -0.78
N THR A 82 15.99 7.37 -2.11
CA THR A 82 16.20 6.13 -2.88
C THR A 82 17.49 6.19 -3.72
N PRO A 83 18.10 5.04 -4.07
CA PRO A 83 19.24 5.01 -4.97
C PRO A 83 18.81 5.29 -6.43
N ILE A 84 19.71 5.92 -7.17
CA ILE A 84 19.64 6.01 -8.64
C ILE A 84 20.39 4.81 -9.23
N GLU A 85 19.86 4.22 -10.30
CA GLU A 85 20.57 3.19 -11.05
C GLU A 85 21.80 3.82 -11.74
N PRO A 86 23.03 3.39 -11.42
CA PRO A 86 24.23 4.09 -11.86
C PRO A 86 24.44 4.14 -13.38
N ILE A 87 23.92 3.14 -14.10
CA ILE A 87 24.13 2.99 -15.54
C ILE A 87 23.08 3.78 -16.33
N GLU A 88 21.80 3.60 -15.97
CA GLU A 88 20.68 4.21 -16.69
C GLU A 88 20.35 5.62 -16.19
N GLY A 89 20.78 5.99 -14.99
CA GLY A 89 20.44 7.27 -14.36
C GLY A 89 18.95 7.39 -14.02
N VAL A 90 18.28 6.26 -13.78
CA VAL A 90 16.84 6.18 -13.47
C VAL A 90 16.64 5.72 -12.03
N TRP A 91 15.59 6.21 -11.37
CA TRP A 91 15.16 5.67 -10.09
C TRP A 91 14.31 4.41 -10.30
N SER A 92 14.92 3.24 -10.16
CA SER A 92 14.28 1.93 -10.36
C SER A 92 13.37 1.51 -9.22
N LYS A 93 13.54 2.11 -8.03
CA LYS A 93 12.83 1.71 -6.81
C LYS A 93 11.42 2.24 -6.83
N SER A 94 10.44 1.42 -6.43
CA SER A 94 9.04 1.85 -6.42
C SER A 94 8.85 3.06 -5.51
N GLY A 95 8.30 4.15 -6.04
CA GLY A 95 7.89 5.30 -5.23
C GLY A 95 6.52 5.13 -4.57
N GLU A 96 5.83 4.01 -4.82
CA GLU A 96 4.45 3.78 -4.43
C GLU A 96 4.29 2.47 -3.66
N SER A 97 3.33 2.45 -2.73
CA SER A 97 2.85 1.24 -2.06
C SER A 97 1.34 1.26 -1.88
N GLY A 98 0.74 0.09 -1.71
CA GLY A 98 -0.70 -0.08 -1.56
C GLY A 98 -1.07 -0.95 -0.36
N ILE A 99 -2.08 -0.52 0.39
CA ILE A 99 -2.71 -1.32 1.45
C ILE A 99 -4.12 -1.71 0.99
N PRO A 100 -4.43 -3.01 0.83
CA PRO A 100 -5.78 -3.46 0.52
C PRO A 100 -6.79 -3.02 1.58
N ILE A 101 -7.96 -2.58 1.13
CA ILE A 101 -9.07 -2.17 2.00
C ILE A 101 -9.99 -3.36 2.19
N ASP A 102 -10.26 -3.70 3.44
CA ASP A 102 -11.26 -4.71 3.79
C ASP A 102 -12.67 -4.09 3.75
N PHE A 103 -13.24 -4.00 2.55
CA PHE A 103 -14.62 -3.53 2.36
C PHE A 103 -15.62 -4.57 2.85
N LYS A 104 -16.47 -4.19 3.81
CA LYS A 104 -17.62 -4.97 4.27
C LYS A 104 -18.89 -4.49 3.60
N LYS A 105 -19.62 -5.40 2.97
CA LYS A 105 -20.95 -5.14 2.43
C LYS A 105 -21.93 -4.97 3.61
N VAL A 106 -22.57 -3.82 3.70
CA VAL A 106 -23.53 -3.52 4.79
C VAL A 106 -24.98 -3.71 4.34
N ASP A 107 -25.25 -3.52 3.05
CA ASP A 107 -26.54 -3.80 2.39
C ASP A 107 -26.31 -4.12 0.92
N GLU A 108 -27.38 -4.23 0.11
CA GLU A 108 -27.30 -4.61 -1.30
C GLU A 108 -26.37 -3.73 -2.15
N SER A 109 -26.30 -2.43 -1.86
CA SER A 109 -25.62 -1.41 -2.66
C SER A 109 -24.51 -0.65 -1.92
N THR A 110 -24.34 -0.89 -0.62
CA THR A 110 -23.42 -0.14 0.23
C THR A 110 -22.31 -1.02 0.81
N TYR A 111 -21.09 -0.49 0.77
CA TYR A 111 -19.89 -1.10 1.34
C TYR A 111 -19.15 -0.09 2.21
N VAL A 112 -18.56 -0.55 3.30
CA VAL A 112 -17.79 0.28 4.23
C VAL A 112 -16.41 -0.32 4.46
N GLY A 113 -15.37 0.51 4.41
CA GLY A 113 -14.00 0.13 4.70
C GLY A 113 -13.31 1.23 5.50
N THR A 114 -12.20 0.89 6.17
CA THR A 114 -11.38 1.88 6.89
C THR A 114 -10.03 2.00 6.20
N VAL A 115 -9.55 3.23 6.04
CA VAL A 115 -8.22 3.56 5.54
C VAL A 115 -7.53 4.48 6.54
N TYR A 116 -6.20 4.51 6.51
CA TYR A 116 -5.42 5.35 7.42
C TYR A 116 -4.50 6.27 6.64
N ALA A 117 -4.55 7.58 6.86
CA ALA A 117 -3.66 8.50 6.15
C ALA A 117 -2.18 8.29 6.51
N ASP A 118 -1.91 7.78 7.70
CA ASP A 118 -0.60 7.38 8.24
C ASP A 118 -0.40 5.86 8.21
N GLY A 119 -0.94 5.17 7.19
CA GLY A 119 -0.91 3.71 7.08
C GLY A 119 0.46 3.08 6.78
N MET A 120 1.44 3.87 6.35
CA MET A 120 2.80 3.41 6.03
C MET A 120 3.82 4.00 7.00
N VAL A 121 4.92 3.28 7.25
CA VAL A 121 6.01 3.72 8.13
C VAL A 121 7.01 4.58 7.35
N ASP A 122 7.35 5.74 7.90
CA ASP A 122 8.49 6.52 7.48
C ASP A 122 9.78 5.90 8.04
N GLU A 123 10.67 5.44 7.16
CA GLU A 123 11.91 4.75 7.56
C GLU A 123 13.06 5.02 6.59
N ASN A 124 14.29 4.81 7.04
CA ASN A 124 15.48 4.87 6.19
C ASN A 124 15.67 3.55 5.43
N TYR A 125 14.77 3.25 4.49
CA TYR A 125 14.75 1.98 3.77
C TYR A 125 16.04 1.71 2.99
N TYR A 126 16.65 2.74 2.39
CA TYR A 126 17.81 2.59 1.49
C TYR A 126 19.12 3.15 2.05
N GLY A 127 19.19 3.50 3.33
CA GLY A 127 20.39 4.09 3.94
C GLY A 127 20.71 5.52 3.46
N LYS A 128 19.79 6.20 2.76
CA LYS A 128 19.97 7.55 2.18
C LYS A 128 19.20 8.65 2.91
N GLY A 129 18.59 8.32 4.05
CA GLY A 129 17.72 9.20 4.82
C GLY A 129 16.31 8.64 4.88
N VAL A 130 15.47 9.26 5.72
CA VAL A 130 14.10 8.79 5.93
C VAL A 130 13.26 9.01 4.67
N CYS A 131 12.74 7.93 4.10
CA CYS A 131 11.69 8.00 3.09
C CYS A 131 10.35 8.23 3.77
N ARG A 132 9.63 9.25 3.31
CA ARG A 132 8.36 9.68 3.88
C ARG A 132 7.22 9.26 2.97
N PHE A 133 6.28 8.52 3.50
CA PHE A 133 5.08 8.12 2.78
C PHE A 133 3.92 9.06 3.12
N ALA A 134 3.10 9.33 2.12
CA ALA A 134 1.85 10.03 2.31
C ALA A 134 0.75 9.32 1.53
N LEU A 135 -0.46 9.24 2.11
CA LEU A 135 -1.64 8.78 1.37
C LEU A 135 -1.80 9.62 0.10
N SER A 136 -1.86 8.97 -1.06
CA SER A 136 -2.11 9.59 -2.36
C SER A 136 -3.59 9.48 -2.74
N GLY A 137 -4.26 8.40 -2.34
CA GLY A 137 -5.70 8.25 -2.50
C GLY A 137 -6.24 6.86 -2.21
N VAL A 138 -7.51 6.65 -2.53
CA VAL A 138 -8.22 5.38 -2.47
C VAL A 138 -8.75 5.06 -3.87
N GLY A 139 -8.40 3.89 -4.38
CA GLY A 139 -8.98 3.36 -5.62
C GLY A 139 -9.80 2.11 -5.33
N VAL A 140 -10.93 1.98 -6.02
CA VAL A 140 -11.79 0.79 -5.95
C VAL A 140 -11.86 0.13 -7.31
N THR A 141 -12.10 -1.17 -7.35
CA THR A 141 -12.39 -1.93 -8.57
C THR A 141 -13.60 -2.80 -8.31
N LEU A 142 -14.61 -2.67 -9.17
CA LEU A 142 -15.81 -3.48 -9.14
C LEU A 142 -15.96 -4.28 -10.43
N ARG A 143 -16.47 -5.51 -10.31
CA ARG A 143 -16.85 -6.38 -11.42
C ARG A 143 -18.15 -7.12 -11.12
N ALA A 144 -18.89 -7.45 -12.17
CA ALA A 144 -20.20 -8.08 -12.06
C ALA A 144 -20.13 -9.45 -11.37
N THR A 145 -19.20 -10.32 -11.77
CA THR A 145 -18.97 -11.64 -11.16
C THR A 145 -17.56 -11.81 -10.61
N GLY A 146 -16.62 -10.94 -11.02
CA GLY A 146 -15.20 -11.05 -10.67
C GLY A 146 -14.35 -11.65 -11.79
N ASN A 147 -14.97 -12.15 -12.87
CA ASN A 147 -14.26 -12.71 -14.01
C ASN A 147 -13.31 -11.67 -14.64
N ARG A 148 -12.09 -12.09 -14.98
CA ARG A 148 -11.03 -11.21 -15.47
C ARG A 148 -11.32 -10.55 -16.81
N VAL A 149 -12.24 -11.10 -17.60
CA VAL A 149 -12.64 -10.50 -18.89
C VAL A 149 -13.65 -9.36 -18.75
N GLU A 150 -14.29 -9.22 -17.58
CA GLU A 150 -15.30 -8.19 -17.32
C GLU A 150 -14.69 -6.79 -17.21
N THR A 151 -15.53 -5.79 -17.45
CA THR A 151 -15.20 -4.39 -17.20
C THR A 151 -14.85 -4.19 -15.73
N ARG A 152 -13.75 -3.49 -15.48
CA ARG A 152 -13.37 -2.99 -14.16
C ARG A 152 -13.89 -1.58 -14.03
N PHE A 153 -14.91 -1.37 -13.20
CA PHE A 153 -15.37 -0.02 -12.85
C PHE A 153 -14.55 0.51 -11.69
N GLN A 154 -13.90 1.66 -11.87
CA GLN A 154 -12.82 2.13 -10.99
C GLN A 154 -13.03 3.55 -10.47
N PRO A 155 -13.97 3.78 -9.52
CA PRO A 155 -14.07 5.06 -8.84
C PRO A 155 -12.89 5.25 -7.87
N ALA A 156 -12.54 6.50 -7.59
CA ALA A 156 -11.42 6.84 -6.72
C ALA A 156 -11.65 8.16 -5.97
N LEU A 157 -11.02 8.28 -4.79
CA LEU A 157 -10.85 9.50 -4.03
C LEU A 157 -9.36 9.86 -3.97
N PHE A 158 -8.99 11.09 -4.27
CA PHE A 158 -7.63 11.58 -4.06
C PHE A 158 -7.43 12.01 -2.61
N LYS A 159 -6.17 12.10 -2.16
CA LYS A 159 -5.77 12.52 -0.81
C LYS A 159 -6.62 13.67 -0.26
N GLY A 160 -6.68 14.78 -0.99
CA GLY A 160 -7.39 15.98 -0.55
C GLY A 160 -8.90 15.77 -0.38
N GLU A 161 -9.49 14.79 -1.07
CA GLU A 161 -10.91 14.43 -0.95
C GLU A 161 -11.16 13.52 0.25
N VAL A 162 -10.21 12.62 0.53
CA VAL A 162 -10.23 11.79 1.75
C VAL A 162 -10.11 12.69 2.98
N GLU A 163 -9.12 13.58 3.02
CA GLU A 163 -8.82 14.46 4.16
C GLU A 163 -9.92 15.50 4.41
N LYS A 164 -10.56 16.00 3.35
CA LYS A 164 -11.69 16.95 3.46
C LYS A 164 -13.03 16.27 3.78
N ALA A 165 -13.04 14.95 3.99
CA ALA A 165 -14.25 14.18 4.22
C ALA A 165 -15.30 14.40 3.10
N ALA A 166 -14.84 14.38 1.84
CA ALA A 166 -15.68 14.64 0.69
C ALA A 166 -16.58 13.43 0.36
N SER A 167 -17.65 13.71 -0.40
CA SER A 167 -18.51 12.70 -1.03
C SER A 167 -18.50 12.92 -2.53
N ILE A 168 -17.88 12.01 -3.28
CA ILE A 168 -17.63 12.14 -4.72
C ILE A 168 -18.37 11.04 -5.47
N ALA A 169 -19.25 11.45 -6.39
CA ALA A 169 -19.91 10.54 -7.32
C ALA A 169 -19.12 10.39 -8.63
N THR A 170 -18.94 9.16 -9.06
CA THR A 170 -18.40 8.83 -10.40
C THR A 170 -19.48 8.11 -11.19
N TYR A 171 -19.76 8.61 -12.38
CA TYR A 171 -20.77 8.10 -13.30
C TYR A 171 -20.13 7.16 -14.32
N PHE A 172 -20.87 6.11 -14.66
CA PHE A 172 -20.47 5.06 -15.57
C PHE A 172 -21.62 4.77 -16.54
N TRP A 173 -21.29 4.38 -17.76
CA TRP A 173 -22.29 4.01 -18.75
C TRP A 173 -22.74 2.56 -18.54
N LYS A 174 -24.07 2.34 -18.48
CA LYS A 174 -24.67 1.02 -18.28
C LYS A 174 -24.31 0.00 -19.36
N GLY A 175 -24.03 0.45 -20.59
CA GLY A 175 -23.67 -0.44 -21.69
C GLY A 175 -22.31 -1.13 -21.55
N GLY A 176 -21.43 -0.63 -20.68
CA GLY A 176 -20.16 -1.29 -20.34
C GLY A 176 -20.32 -2.44 -19.33
N TYR A 177 -21.53 -2.66 -18.79
CA TYR A 177 -21.81 -3.72 -17.83
C TYR A 177 -22.48 -4.94 -18.51
N PRO A 178 -22.11 -6.18 -18.15
CA PRO A 178 -21.02 -6.54 -17.24
C PRO A 178 -19.63 -6.43 -17.91
N ARG A 179 -19.59 -6.30 -19.24
CA ARG A 179 -18.37 -6.36 -20.04
C ARG A 179 -18.48 -5.47 -21.27
N ASP A 180 -17.44 -4.68 -21.52
CA ASP A 180 -17.20 -3.95 -22.76
C ASP A 180 -16.59 -4.87 -23.85
N GLN A 181 -16.48 -4.38 -25.08
CA GLN A 181 -15.85 -5.12 -26.18
C GLN A 181 -14.39 -5.48 -25.86
N MET A 182 -13.67 -4.57 -25.20
CA MET A 182 -12.31 -4.83 -24.73
C MET A 182 -12.33 -5.67 -23.45
N GLU A 183 -11.59 -6.77 -23.43
CA GLU A 183 -11.42 -7.56 -22.21
C GLU A 183 -10.74 -6.76 -21.12
N ASN A 184 -11.19 -6.95 -19.87
CA ASN A 184 -10.60 -6.32 -18.69
C ASN A 184 -10.57 -4.77 -18.78
N TYR A 185 -11.53 -4.18 -19.50
CA TYR A 185 -11.60 -2.74 -19.76
C TYR A 185 -11.55 -1.93 -18.45
N PRO A 186 -10.56 -1.03 -18.26
CA PRO A 186 -10.50 -0.13 -17.11
C PRO A 186 -11.43 1.06 -17.32
N ASP A 187 -12.69 0.94 -16.91
CA ASP A 187 -13.60 2.07 -16.91
C ASP A 187 -13.37 2.92 -15.65
N SER A 188 -12.77 4.10 -15.82
CA SER A 188 -12.57 5.07 -14.73
C SER A 188 -13.79 6.00 -14.52
N GLY A 189 -14.78 5.93 -15.43
CA GLY A 189 -15.97 6.78 -15.41
C GLY A 189 -15.66 8.27 -15.53
N HIS A 190 -16.68 9.09 -15.26
CA HIS A 190 -16.54 10.55 -15.19
C HIS A 190 -17.29 11.11 -13.99
N ARG A 191 -16.71 12.12 -13.33
CA ARG A 191 -17.34 12.83 -12.21
C ARG A 191 -18.46 13.77 -12.66
N ASP A 192 -18.39 14.20 -13.92
CA ASP A 192 -19.37 15.07 -14.56
C ASP A 192 -20.12 14.24 -15.62
N PRO A 193 -21.43 14.00 -15.46
CA PRO A 193 -22.22 13.24 -16.43
C PRO A 193 -22.28 13.92 -17.80
N GLU A 194 -22.02 15.23 -17.88
CA GLU A 194 -22.01 15.98 -19.14
C GLU A 194 -20.85 15.58 -20.06
N LYS A 195 -19.81 14.91 -19.53
CA LYS A 195 -18.72 14.33 -20.33
C LYS A 195 -19.15 13.13 -21.17
N PHE A 196 -20.26 12.50 -20.83
CA PHE A 196 -20.87 11.47 -21.68
C PHE A 196 -21.65 12.12 -22.82
N LYS A 197 -21.66 11.46 -23.98
CA LYS A 197 -22.52 11.85 -25.11
C LYS A 197 -23.98 11.93 -24.63
N GLN A 198 -24.72 12.90 -25.15
CA GLN A 198 -26.06 13.25 -24.68
C GLN A 198 -27.02 12.05 -24.66
N GLU A 199 -26.95 11.19 -25.68
CA GLU A 199 -27.75 9.98 -25.82
C GLU A 199 -27.46 8.92 -24.74
N LEU A 200 -26.26 8.91 -24.16
CA LEU A 200 -25.85 7.94 -23.13
C LEU A 200 -26.21 8.39 -21.72
N ARG A 201 -26.48 9.69 -21.50
CA ARG A 201 -26.68 10.26 -20.15
C ARG A 201 -27.89 9.70 -19.41
N ARG A 202 -28.91 9.22 -20.14
CA ARG A 202 -30.09 8.53 -19.57
C ARG A 202 -29.79 7.09 -19.14
N ALA A 203 -28.68 6.53 -19.59
CA ALA A 203 -28.23 5.17 -19.32
C ALA A 203 -26.95 5.18 -18.47
N LEU A 204 -26.86 6.08 -17.50
CA LEU A 204 -25.78 6.11 -16.53
C LEU A 204 -26.20 5.43 -15.22
N PHE A 205 -25.23 4.84 -14.55
CA PHE A 205 -25.30 4.54 -13.13
C PHE A 205 -24.15 5.26 -12.43
N LYS A 206 -24.18 5.37 -11.11
CA LYS A 206 -23.11 6.04 -10.38
C LYS A 206 -22.66 5.24 -9.18
N ILE A 207 -21.39 5.42 -8.84
CA ILE A 207 -20.79 4.92 -7.60
C ILE A 207 -20.28 6.13 -6.85
N THR A 208 -20.76 6.30 -5.63
CA THR A 208 -20.36 7.38 -4.73
C THR A 208 -19.38 6.85 -3.72
N LEU A 209 -18.22 7.48 -3.59
CA LEU A 209 -17.28 7.26 -2.49
C LEU A 209 -17.34 8.46 -1.55
N SER A 210 -17.63 8.22 -0.28
CA SER A 210 -17.53 9.24 0.76
C SER A 210 -16.47 8.88 1.78
N SER A 211 -15.77 9.89 2.28
CA SER A 211 -14.82 9.78 3.37
C SER A 211 -15.38 10.46 4.61
N THR A 212 -15.23 9.86 5.78
CA THR A 212 -15.49 10.49 7.08
C THR A 212 -14.31 10.26 7.99
N LYS A 213 -13.79 11.32 8.61
CA LYS A 213 -12.72 11.20 9.59
C LYS A 213 -13.28 10.56 10.86
N GLU A 214 -12.64 9.49 11.33
CA GLU A 214 -13.02 8.87 12.60
C GLU A 214 -12.37 9.63 13.76
N ALA A 215 -13.07 9.70 14.88
CA ALA A 215 -12.48 10.22 16.11
C ALA A 215 -11.45 9.20 16.65
N PRO A 216 -10.34 9.67 17.25
CA PRO A 216 -9.39 8.81 17.96
C PRO A 216 -10.04 8.03 19.11
#